data_AF-A0AAD8BQU2-F1
#
_entry.id   AF-A0AAD8BQU2-F1
#
_cell.length_a   1.000
_cell.length_b   1.000
_cell.length_c   1.000
_cell.angle_alpha   90.00
_cell.angle_beta   90.00
_cell.angle_gamma   90.00
#
_symmetry.space_group_name_H-M   'P 1'
#
loop_
_entity.id
_entity.type
_entity.pdbx_description
1 polymer ?
#
loop_
_entity_poly.entity_id
_entity_poly.type
_entity_poly.pdbx_seq_one_letter_code
_entity_poly.pdbx_strand_id
1 'polypeptide(L)'
;MPVVIRNVKIVHNMPGVIRNVKIVHNMPVVTRNVKTVHNMPGVAKNVKIVHNMPGVRRNVKIVHNMPGVTRNVKTVHNMPGV
;
A
#
# COMPACT_ATOMS: atom_id res chain seq x y z
N MET A 1 -20.29 0.19 12.15
CA MET A 1 -19.61 -0.92 11.44
C MET A 1 -18.71 -0.33 10.36
N PRO A 2 -17.45 -0.76 10.22
CA PRO A 2 -16.61 -0.29 9.10
C PRO A 2 -17.16 -0.83 7.77
N VAL A 3 -17.33 0.06 6.80
CA VAL A 3 -17.73 -0.32 5.44
C VAL A 3 -16.60 -1.14 4.81
N VAL A 4 -16.92 -2.35 4.35
CA VAL A 4 -15.97 -3.25 3.70
C VAL A 4 -16.28 -3.34 2.22
N ILE A 5 -15.35 -2.88 1.40
CA ILE A 5 -15.49 -2.91 -0.07
C ILE A 5 -14.55 -4.01 -0.61
N ARG A 6 -15.04 -4.78 -1.59
CA ARG A 6 -14.30 -5.90 -2.18
C ARG A 6 -14.18 -5.74 -3.69
N ASN A 7 -13.07 -6.24 -4.23
CA ASN A 7 -12.85 -6.38 -5.67
C ASN A 7 -12.90 -5.07 -6.45
N VAL A 8 -12.11 -4.09 -6.00
CA VAL A 8 -12.07 -2.76 -6.63
C VAL A 8 -10.91 -2.69 -7.63
N LYS A 9 -11.15 -2.14 -8.82
CA LYS A 9 -10.05 -1.91 -9.78
C LYS A 9 -9.16 -0.76 -9.32
N ILE A 10 -9.74 0.41 -9.10
CA ILE A 10 -9.00 1.62 -8.76
C ILE A 10 -9.73 2.30 -7.59
N VAL A 11 -8.97 2.76 -6.61
CA VAL A 11 -9.48 3.54 -5.49
C VAL A 11 -8.74 4.86 -5.42
N HIS A 12 -9.51 5.93 -5.30
CA HIS A 12 -9.04 7.26 -4.96
C HIS A 12 -9.67 7.66 -3.62
N ASN A 13 -8.84 8.01 -2.64
CA ASN A 13 -9.19 8.68 -1.39
C ASN A 13 -10.57 8.32 -0.79
N MET A 14 -10.69 7.14 -0.17
CA MET A 14 -11.94 6.65 0.41
C MET A 14 -11.71 6.15 1.84
N PRO A 15 -12.60 6.44 2.81
CA PRO A 15 -12.53 5.84 4.14
C PRO A 15 -13.08 4.40 4.15
N GLY A 16 -12.61 3.54 5.06
CA GLY A 16 -13.14 2.18 5.24
C GLY A 16 -12.07 1.08 5.25
N VAL A 17 -12.44 -0.16 4.89
CA VAL A 17 -11.50 -1.28 4.69
C VAL A 17 -11.74 -1.85 3.31
N ILE A 18 -10.68 -1.94 2.49
CA ILE A 18 -10.80 -2.48 1.13
C ILE A 18 -9.98 -3.75 0.96
N ARG A 19 -10.61 -4.76 0.35
CA ARG A 19 -9.97 -6.04 0.01
C ARG A 19 -9.89 -6.20 -1.50
N ASN A 20 -8.77 -6.76 -1.96
CA ASN A 20 -8.51 -7.09 -3.37
C ASN A 20 -8.62 -5.87 -4.28
N VAL A 21 -7.59 -5.02 -4.24
CA VAL A 21 -7.53 -3.81 -5.07
C VAL A 21 -6.42 -3.93 -6.10
N LYS A 22 -6.66 -3.52 -7.35
CA LYS A 22 -5.54 -3.45 -8.31
C LYS A 22 -4.67 -2.23 -8.02
N ILE A 23 -5.24 -1.03 -8.00
CA ILE A 23 -4.48 0.22 -7.88
C ILE A 23 -5.07 1.11 -6.79
N VAL A 24 -4.21 1.66 -5.94
CA VAL A 24 -4.59 2.64 -4.91
C VAL A 24 -3.77 3.92 -5.06
N HIS A 25 -4.48 5.04 -5.09
CA HIS A 25 -3.91 6.39 -5.05
C HIS A 25 -4.30 7.10 -3.76
N ASN A 26 -3.29 7.54 -3.00
CA ASN A 26 -3.37 8.44 -1.85
C ASN A 26 -4.47 8.08 -0.83
N MET A 27 -4.17 7.19 0.12
CA MET A 27 -5.20 6.63 0.99
C MET A 27 -4.77 6.46 2.47
N PRO A 28 -5.57 6.90 3.45
CA PRO A 28 -5.32 6.73 4.88
C PRO A 28 -5.99 5.45 5.45
N VAL A 29 -6.00 4.34 4.71
CA VAL A 29 -6.86 3.17 5.03
C VAL A 29 -6.09 1.85 5.08
N VAL A 30 -6.62 0.91 5.89
CA VAL A 30 -6.24 -0.50 5.91
C VAL A 30 -6.66 -1.21 4.61
N THR A 31 -5.69 -1.63 3.80
CA THR A 31 -5.93 -2.42 2.58
C THR A 31 -5.30 -3.80 2.62
N ARG A 32 -5.96 -4.79 2.02
CA ARG A 32 -5.44 -6.17 1.92
C ARG A 32 -5.45 -6.65 0.47
N ASN A 33 -4.34 -7.26 0.05
CA ASN A 33 -4.11 -7.78 -1.30
C ASN A 33 -4.21 -6.66 -2.35
N VAL A 34 -3.15 -5.87 -2.47
CA VAL A 34 -3.07 -4.76 -3.43
C VAL A 34 -1.99 -5.04 -4.48
N LYS A 35 -2.26 -4.79 -5.76
CA LYS A 35 -1.19 -4.91 -6.78
C LYS A 35 -0.25 -3.70 -6.71
N THR A 36 -0.76 -2.49 -6.84
CA THR A 36 0.07 -1.29 -6.96
C THR A 36 -0.44 -0.16 -6.05
N VAL A 37 0.48 0.54 -5.38
CA VAL A 37 0.18 1.69 -4.53
C VAL A 37 1.13 2.84 -4.85
N HIS A 38 0.58 4.01 -5.18
CA HIS A 38 1.38 5.18 -5.57
C HIS A 38 1.68 6.16 -4.42
N ASN A 39 0.83 6.23 -3.40
CA ASN A 39 1.11 6.98 -2.16
C ASN A 39 0.14 6.51 -1.07
N MET A 40 0.61 6.17 0.14
CA MET A 40 -0.26 5.66 1.21
C MET A 40 0.30 5.94 2.61
N PRO A 41 -0.32 6.85 3.39
CA PRO A 41 -0.05 7.02 4.82
C PRO A 41 -0.70 5.95 5.72
N GLY A 42 -1.45 4.99 5.16
CA GLY A 42 -2.14 3.92 5.91
C GLY A 42 -1.38 2.58 6.04
N VAL A 43 -2.11 1.54 6.47
CA VAL A 43 -1.59 0.17 6.63
C VAL A 43 -1.95 -0.69 5.41
N ALA A 44 -0.99 -1.38 4.82
CA ALA A 44 -1.28 -2.36 3.76
C ALA A 44 -0.64 -3.73 4.00
N LYS A 45 -1.39 -4.78 3.69
CA LYS A 45 -0.93 -6.17 3.78
C LYS A 45 -0.98 -6.85 2.41
N ASN A 46 0.11 -7.52 2.04
CA ASN A 46 0.31 -8.18 0.76
C ASN A 46 0.21 -7.20 -0.42
N VAL A 47 1.28 -6.44 -0.64
CA VAL A 47 1.36 -5.48 -1.76
C VAL A 47 2.41 -5.93 -2.76
N LYS A 48 2.13 -5.87 -4.07
CA LYS A 48 3.17 -6.21 -5.07
C LYS A 48 4.13 -5.05 -5.32
N ILE A 49 3.65 -3.84 -5.60
CA ILE A 49 4.48 -2.71 -6.03
C ILE A 49 4.11 -1.44 -5.26
N VAL A 50 5.13 -0.67 -4.87
CA VAL A 50 5.01 0.59 -4.11
C VAL A 50 5.91 1.67 -4.68
N HIS A 51 5.37 2.87 -4.91
CA HIS A 51 6.15 3.99 -5.50
C HIS A 51 6.53 5.12 -4.52
N ASN A 52 5.75 5.45 -3.49
CA ASN A 52 6.10 6.47 -2.49
C ASN A 52 5.46 6.17 -1.12
N MET A 53 6.13 6.45 0.02
CA MET A 53 5.74 5.79 1.28
C MET A 53 5.95 6.55 2.62
N PRO A 54 4.87 7.07 3.22
CA PRO A 54 4.84 7.48 4.64
C PRO A 54 3.98 6.57 5.57
N GLY A 55 4.04 5.23 5.46
CA GLY A 55 3.14 4.33 6.23
C GLY A 55 3.73 2.94 6.57
N VAL A 56 2.92 2.05 7.18
CA VAL A 56 3.35 0.70 7.64
C VAL A 56 2.84 -0.41 6.72
N ARG A 57 3.72 -1.31 6.24
CA ARG A 57 3.28 -2.46 5.40
C ARG A 57 3.94 -3.79 5.75
N ARG A 58 3.21 -4.87 5.46
CA ARG A 58 3.66 -6.26 5.66
C ARG A 58 3.52 -7.06 4.36
N ASN A 59 4.60 -7.75 3.98
CA ASN A 59 4.73 -8.56 2.75
C ASN A 59 4.61 -7.71 1.48
N VAL A 60 5.72 -7.07 1.11
CA VAL A 60 5.82 -6.25 -0.10
C VAL A 60 6.80 -6.89 -1.07
N LYS A 61 6.44 -7.00 -2.37
CA LYS A 61 7.37 -7.56 -3.35
C LYS A 61 8.40 -6.52 -3.80
N ILE A 62 7.96 -5.33 -4.22
CA ILE A 62 8.82 -4.29 -4.80
C ILE A 62 8.47 -2.94 -4.18
N VAL A 63 9.50 -2.18 -3.77
CA VAL A 63 9.39 -0.79 -3.29
C VAL A 63 10.34 0.09 -4.10
N HIS A 64 9.90 1.28 -4.53
CA HIS A 64 10.71 2.24 -5.31
C HIS A 64 11.11 3.52 -4.55
N ASN A 65 10.52 3.82 -3.39
CA ASN A 65 10.95 4.90 -2.51
C ASN A 65 10.44 4.64 -1.08
N MET A 66 11.31 4.71 -0.06
CA MET A 66 10.97 4.25 1.30
C MET A 66 11.24 5.27 2.42
N PRO A 67 10.30 6.19 2.69
CA PRO A 67 10.26 6.98 3.94
C PRO A 67 9.59 6.31 5.17
N GLY A 68 9.19 5.02 5.12
CA GLY A 68 8.36 4.40 6.17
C GLY A 68 8.69 2.94 6.52
N VAL A 69 8.02 2.37 7.52
CA VAL A 69 8.33 1.03 8.06
C VAL A 69 7.74 -0.08 7.19
N THR A 70 8.61 -0.91 6.59
CA THR A 70 8.18 -2.08 5.79
C THR A 70 8.77 -3.37 6.34
N ARG A 71 7.95 -4.41 6.48
CA ARG A 71 8.39 -5.75 6.90
C ARG A 71 8.18 -6.77 5.78
N ASN A 72 9.17 -7.63 5.58
CA ASN A 72 9.20 -8.66 4.53
C ASN A 72 9.14 -8.05 3.12
N VAL A 73 10.22 -7.38 2.72
CA VAL A 73 10.39 -6.82 1.37
C VAL A 73 11.27 -7.74 0.55
N LYS A 74 10.87 -8.04 -0.69
CA LYS A 74 11.72 -8.82 -1.60
C LYS A 74 12.75 -7.97 -2.34
N THR A 75 12.37 -6.76 -2.78
CA THR A 75 13.22 -5.88 -3.57
C THR A 75 12.95 -4.42 -3.25
N VAL A 76 14.01 -3.63 -3.05
CA VAL A 76 13.94 -2.18 -2.83
C VAL A 76 14.78 -1.49 -3.91
N HIS A 77 14.18 -0.54 -4.59
CA HIS A 77 14.83 0.40 -5.48
C HIS A 77 14.74 1.76 -4.78
N ASN A 78 15.86 2.48 -4.69
CA ASN A 78 15.98 3.80 -4.07
C ASN A 78 15.59 3.86 -2.57
N MET A 79 16.61 3.84 -1.71
CA MET A 79 16.47 4.17 -0.31
C MET A 79 17.02 5.59 -0.13
N PRO A 80 16.17 6.62 0.10
CA PRO A 80 16.69 7.90 0.54
C PRO A 80 17.45 7.64 1.84
N GLY A 81 18.72 8.05 1.84
CA GLY A 81 19.78 7.46 2.65
C GLY A 81 19.50 7.35 4.15
N VAL A 82 20.15 6.35 4.73
CA VAL A 82 20.96 6.59 5.93
C VAL A 82 22.33 7.03 5.43
#